data_AF-A0A1X6MJ73-F1
#
_entry.id   AF-A0A1X6MJ73-F1
#
_cell.length_a   1.000
_cell.length_b   1.000
_cell.length_c   1.000
_cell.angle_alpha   90.00
_cell.angle_beta   90.00
_cell.angle_gamma   90.00
#
_symmetry.space_group_name_H-M   'P 1'
#
loop_
_entity.id
_entity.type
_entity.pdbx_description
1 polymer ?
#
loop_
_entity_poly.entity_id
_entity_poly.type
_entity_poly.pdbx_seq_one_letter_code
_entity_poly.pdbx_strand_id
1 'polypeptide(L)'
;MPQNSVVKPHVVIIGAGLGGIACAISIKKQLGFTNFTTSLIAMAVKMYEKGAGYGGTWRENTYPGSASDTPTHWYSLSTELNPHWTAVMAPQPELLAYWQGLAQKHKLHANTVFHAHVVCATWNDALREWELVVEDVTTGICTATTARAVVSATGILNEPFVPEIVGASIPPIHPVGHAKASRLRGRYQPLQCRRPILDPGYLACLHQPNIELRWGEIKEIQEDGILMEGDVDVTPFDVVILGTGFITGKYFVSVTGSNGQTLEEYHKGQGGPSAYAGGVCVPGFPNYFFIGGPNTVTGNGSAVYTHECEVWSAAPSLYTFADQTQVNYIVQLLRPLLCPPSCAPRAASLTVLPTAHAAYNERLQRAMAGPEYGGCPPSWFRVGGKNVSLWPWTHAWFWWVMRRVRWQDYELQAE
;
A
#
# COMPACT_ATOMS: atom_id res chain seq x y z
N MET A 1 33.27 4.91 -28.96
CA MET A 1 32.46 4.05 -28.07
C MET A 1 31.02 4.50 -28.23
N PRO A 2 30.04 3.62 -28.50
CA PRO A 2 28.65 4.04 -28.51
C PRO A 2 28.27 4.49 -27.09
N GLN A 3 27.73 5.69 -26.93
CA GLN A 3 27.08 6.09 -25.69
C GLN A 3 25.97 5.08 -25.41
N ASN A 4 26.06 4.34 -24.30
CA ASN A 4 24.93 3.59 -23.77
C ASN A 4 23.83 4.62 -23.46
N SER A 5 22.89 4.81 -24.39
CA SER A 5 21.72 5.63 -24.16
C SER A 5 20.96 5.04 -22.97
N VAL A 6 20.95 5.75 -21.85
CA VAL A 6 20.16 5.38 -20.67
C VAL A 6 18.71 5.29 -21.14
N VAL A 7 18.16 4.08 -21.19
CA VAL A 7 16.78 3.86 -21.62
C VAL A 7 15.88 4.47 -20.55
N LYS A 8 15.14 5.51 -20.93
CA LYS A 8 14.18 6.18 -20.08
C LYS A 8 13.03 5.24 -19.74
N PRO A 9 12.67 5.05 -18.45
CA PRO A 9 11.54 4.22 -18.11
C PRO A 9 10.25 4.92 -18.54
N HIS A 10 9.31 4.16 -19.13
CA HIS A 10 7.96 4.66 -19.39
C HIS A 10 7.09 4.59 -18.13
N VAL A 11 7.33 3.61 -17.26
CA VAL A 11 6.61 3.44 -15.98
C VAL A 11 7.62 3.32 -14.85
N VAL A 12 7.42 4.10 -13.81
CA VAL A 12 8.13 3.92 -12.53
C VAL A 12 7.17 3.33 -11.50
N ILE A 13 7.59 2.25 -10.84
CA ILE A 13 6.89 1.67 -9.68
C ILE A 13 7.66 2.04 -8.42
N ILE A 14 6.99 2.61 -7.42
CA ILE A 14 7.61 2.99 -6.15
C ILE A 14 7.23 1.97 -5.09
N GLY A 15 8.21 1.20 -4.62
CA GLY A 15 8.05 0.14 -3.62
C GLY A 15 8.06 -1.27 -4.24
N ALA A 16 8.83 -2.17 -3.64
CA ALA A 16 8.97 -3.58 -4.02
C ALA A 16 8.37 -4.53 -2.95
N GLY A 17 7.26 -4.07 -2.34
CA GLY A 17 6.35 -4.91 -1.56
C GLY A 17 5.37 -5.67 -2.46
N LEU A 18 4.34 -6.25 -1.84
CA LEU A 18 3.37 -7.11 -2.51
C LEU A 18 2.73 -6.42 -3.73
N GLY A 19 2.28 -5.17 -3.57
CA GLY A 19 1.65 -4.39 -4.64
C GLY A 19 2.59 -4.09 -5.81
N GLY A 20 3.85 -3.74 -5.52
CA GLY A 20 4.85 -3.47 -6.56
C GLY A 20 5.24 -4.72 -7.34
N ILE A 21 5.43 -5.85 -6.64
CA ILE A 21 5.71 -7.16 -7.25
C ILE A 21 4.54 -7.59 -8.13
N ALA A 22 3.31 -7.53 -7.62
CA ALA A 22 2.09 -7.85 -8.38
C ALA A 22 1.97 -6.97 -9.64
N CYS A 23 2.15 -5.65 -9.49
CA CYS A 23 2.15 -4.68 -10.58
C CYS A 23 3.16 -5.01 -11.68
N ALA A 24 4.41 -5.23 -11.29
CA ALA A 24 5.48 -5.56 -12.24
C ALA A 24 5.18 -6.87 -12.98
N ILE A 25 4.68 -7.90 -12.29
CA ILE A 25 4.30 -9.18 -12.90
C ILE A 25 3.16 -9.01 -13.91
N SER A 26 2.10 -8.28 -13.57
CA SER A 26 0.97 -8.09 -14.49
C SER A 26 1.29 -7.21 -15.67
N ILE A 27 2.03 -6.12 -15.47
CA ILE A 27 2.52 -5.32 -16.59
C ILE A 27 3.32 -6.22 -17.54
N LYS A 28 4.24 -7.04 -16.99
CA LYS A 28 5.05 -8.00 -17.77
C LYS A 28 4.20 -9.02 -18.54
N LYS A 29 3.20 -9.63 -17.90
CA LYS A 29 2.35 -10.68 -18.49
C LYS A 29 1.35 -10.13 -19.51
N GLN A 30 0.65 -9.05 -19.18
CA GLN A 30 -0.52 -8.58 -19.95
C GLN A 30 -0.16 -7.64 -21.11
N LEU A 31 0.92 -6.86 -20.98
CA LEU A 31 1.34 -5.94 -22.05
C LEU A 31 2.34 -6.58 -23.01
N GLY A 32 2.46 -7.91 -23.01
CA GLY A 32 3.10 -8.67 -24.08
C GLY A 32 4.62 -8.56 -24.13
N PHE A 33 5.29 -8.28 -23.02
CA PHE A 33 6.76 -8.21 -22.93
C PHE A 33 7.48 -9.57 -23.09
N THR A 34 6.78 -10.58 -23.60
CA THR A 34 7.31 -11.94 -23.78
C THR A 34 7.74 -12.24 -25.23
N ASN A 35 7.31 -11.47 -26.25
CA ASN A 35 7.56 -11.81 -27.66
C ASN A 35 7.75 -10.64 -28.65
N PHE A 36 8.20 -9.47 -28.19
CA PHE A 36 8.78 -8.45 -29.08
C PHE A 36 10.28 -8.39 -28.85
N THR A 37 11.05 -8.24 -29.93
CA THR A 37 12.51 -8.18 -29.97
C THR A 37 13.11 -7.31 -28.85
N THR A 38 13.45 -7.96 -27.73
CA THR A 38 14.70 -7.89 -26.94
C THR A 38 15.55 -6.61 -26.96
N SER A 39 14.98 -5.41 -26.82
CA SER A 39 15.79 -4.29 -26.29
C SER A 39 15.00 -3.11 -25.70
N LEU A 40 13.91 -2.64 -26.32
CA LEU A 40 13.40 -1.30 -26.00
C LEU A 40 12.25 -1.23 -24.97
N ILE A 41 11.41 -2.27 -24.85
CA ILE A 41 10.17 -2.16 -24.04
C ILE A 41 10.21 -3.01 -22.75
N ALA A 42 11.01 -4.09 -22.70
CA ALA A 42 11.30 -4.78 -21.44
C ALA A 42 12.12 -3.93 -20.44
N MET A 43 12.71 -2.82 -20.93
CA MET A 43 13.42 -1.78 -20.18
C MET A 43 12.52 -0.60 -19.75
N ALA A 44 11.21 -0.65 -20.08
CA ALA A 44 10.29 0.48 -19.89
C ALA A 44 9.70 0.58 -18.48
N VAL A 45 9.88 -0.42 -17.61
CA VAL A 45 9.37 -0.41 -16.24
C VAL A 45 10.55 -0.46 -15.29
N LYS A 46 10.66 0.52 -14.40
CA LYS A 46 11.70 0.55 -13.36
C LYS A 46 11.06 0.63 -12.00
N MET A 47 11.51 -0.22 -11.08
CA MET A 47 11.03 -0.23 -9.70
C MET A 47 12.10 0.32 -8.76
N TYR A 48 11.72 1.22 -7.88
CA TYR A 48 12.60 1.78 -6.85
C TYR A 48 12.12 1.33 -5.46
N GLU A 49 13.03 0.75 -4.68
CA GLU A 49 12.77 0.26 -3.33
C GLU A 49 13.78 0.83 -2.35
N LYS A 50 13.30 1.46 -1.28
CA LYS A 50 14.16 2.07 -0.26
C LYS A 50 14.97 1.05 0.53
N GLY A 51 14.44 -0.15 0.74
CA GLY A 51 15.12 -1.24 1.44
C GLY A 51 16.07 -2.04 0.55
N ALA A 52 16.72 -3.03 1.17
CA ALA A 52 17.76 -3.86 0.55
C ALA A 52 17.23 -5.04 -0.29
N GLY A 53 15.91 -5.26 -0.36
CA GLY A 53 15.35 -6.45 -1.00
C GLY A 53 13.84 -6.39 -1.19
N TYR A 54 13.23 -7.47 -1.65
CA TYR A 54 11.77 -7.56 -1.83
C TYR A 54 11.04 -7.86 -0.52
N GLY A 55 9.74 -7.50 -0.46
CA GLY A 55 8.81 -7.99 0.56
C GLY A 55 8.03 -6.91 1.31
N GLY A 56 8.46 -5.65 1.26
CA GLY A 56 7.77 -4.53 1.91
C GLY A 56 7.52 -4.81 3.39
N THR A 57 6.28 -4.74 3.85
CA THR A 57 5.89 -5.01 5.25
C THR A 57 6.45 -6.33 5.78
N TRP A 58 6.50 -7.39 4.98
CA TRP A 58 7.05 -8.68 5.43
C TRP A 58 8.58 -8.68 5.52
N ARG A 59 9.28 -7.79 4.83
CA ARG A 59 10.73 -7.63 5.01
C ARG A 59 11.02 -6.81 6.26
N GLU A 60 10.22 -5.77 6.50
CA GLU A 60 10.43 -4.83 7.60
C GLU A 60 9.99 -5.41 8.95
N ASN A 61 8.89 -6.17 9.02
CA ASN A 61 8.29 -6.57 10.30
C ASN A 61 8.67 -8.01 10.69
N THR A 62 9.86 -8.17 11.28
CA THR A 62 10.44 -9.47 11.65
C THR A 62 10.28 -9.84 13.13
N TYR A 63 9.35 -9.20 13.85
CA TYR A 63 9.15 -9.48 15.27
C TYR A 63 8.62 -10.92 15.50
N PRO A 64 8.95 -11.56 16.63
CA PRO A 64 8.48 -12.91 16.93
C PRO A 64 6.95 -13.01 16.92
N GLY A 65 6.41 -14.02 16.25
CA GLY A 65 4.96 -14.22 16.10
C GLY A 65 4.31 -13.40 14.99
N SER A 66 5.06 -12.59 14.23
CA SER A 66 4.55 -11.89 13.04
C SER A 66 3.97 -12.89 12.03
N ALA A 67 2.70 -12.73 11.69
CA ALA A 67 1.94 -13.62 10.81
C ALA A 67 0.79 -12.87 10.12
N SER A 68 0.27 -13.46 9.04
CA SER A 68 -0.95 -12.96 8.39
C SER A 68 -2.17 -13.24 9.25
N ASP A 69 -3.11 -12.31 9.30
CA ASP A 69 -4.46 -12.50 9.87
C ASP A 69 -5.47 -13.00 8.82
N THR A 70 -4.99 -13.26 7.60
CA THR A 70 -5.76 -13.75 6.46
C THR A 70 -5.28 -15.14 6.09
N PRO A 71 -6.18 -16.11 5.84
CA PRO A 71 -5.80 -17.44 5.40
C PRO A 71 -4.82 -17.39 4.22
N THR A 72 -3.68 -18.07 4.31
CA THR A 72 -2.52 -17.84 3.44
C THR A 72 -2.79 -18.11 1.95
N HIS A 73 -3.70 -19.02 1.63
CA HIS A 73 -4.16 -19.24 0.26
C HIS A 73 -4.85 -17.99 -0.35
N TRP A 74 -5.47 -17.16 0.48
CA TRP A 74 -6.06 -15.85 0.11
C TRP A 74 -5.04 -14.70 0.20
N TYR A 75 -3.83 -15.01 0.64
CA TYR A 75 -2.68 -14.11 0.73
C TYR A 75 -1.59 -14.49 -0.30
N SER A 76 -1.94 -15.33 -1.27
CA SER A 76 -1.15 -15.68 -2.44
C SER A 76 -1.70 -14.98 -3.68
N LEU A 77 -0.85 -14.74 -4.68
CA LEU A 77 -1.34 -14.38 -6.01
C LEU A 77 -2.19 -15.52 -6.54
N SER A 78 -3.36 -15.20 -7.08
CA SER A 78 -4.28 -16.21 -7.60
C SER A 78 -3.69 -16.99 -8.80
N THR A 79 -2.80 -16.34 -9.56
CA THR A 79 -2.04 -16.96 -10.66
C THR A 79 -0.76 -17.67 -10.22
N GLU A 80 -0.40 -17.59 -8.93
CA GLU A 80 0.83 -18.15 -8.36
C GLU A 80 0.55 -18.78 -6.99
N LEU A 81 -0.48 -19.61 -6.90
CA LEU A 81 -0.82 -20.30 -5.66
C LEU A 81 0.32 -21.21 -5.19
N ASN A 82 0.56 -21.22 -3.88
CA ASN A 82 1.47 -22.16 -3.24
C ASN A 82 0.65 -23.26 -2.53
N PRO A 83 0.71 -24.52 -2.96
CA PRO A 83 0.00 -25.63 -2.29
C PRO A 83 0.74 -26.15 -1.05
N HIS A 84 1.95 -25.64 -0.76
CA HIS A 84 2.83 -26.14 0.29
C HIS A 84 2.88 -25.23 1.53
N TRP A 85 1.90 -24.34 1.71
CA TRP A 85 1.82 -23.53 2.93
C TRP A 85 1.79 -24.40 4.18
N THR A 86 2.64 -24.10 5.16
CA THR A 86 2.76 -24.91 6.38
C THR A 86 1.60 -24.72 7.35
N ALA A 87 0.89 -23.60 7.25
CA ALA A 87 -0.22 -23.25 8.14
C ALA A 87 -1.31 -22.43 7.42
N VAL A 88 -2.52 -22.48 7.98
CA VAL A 88 -3.64 -21.62 7.53
C VAL A 88 -3.27 -20.14 7.65
N MET A 89 -2.57 -19.75 8.71
CA MET A 89 -2.01 -18.41 8.89
C MET A 89 -0.48 -18.51 8.90
N ALA A 90 0.15 -18.36 7.75
CA ALA A 90 1.58 -18.55 7.62
C ALA A 90 2.36 -17.44 8.35
N PRO A 91 3.50 -17.79 8.98
CA PRO A 91 4.35 -16.83 9.64
C PRO A 91 5.11 -15.96 8.63
N GLN A 92 5.58 -14.80 9.09
CA GLN A 92 6.28 -13.82 8.26
C GLN A 92 7.43 -14.39 7.40
N PRO A 93 8.31 -15.30 7.88
CA PRO A 93 9.40 -15.81 7.05
C PRO A 93 8.91 -16.57 5.82
N GLU A 94 7.81 -17.33 5.95
CA GLU A 94 7.23 -18.10 4.85
C GLU A 94 6.57 -17.18 3.82
N LEU A 95 5.88 -16.14 4.30
CA LEU A 95 5.29 -15.10 3.45
C LEU A 95 6.37 -14.31 2.69
N LEU A 96 7.44 -13.92 3.37
CA LEU A 96 8.56 -13.23 2.75
C LEU A 96 9.21 -14.09 1.67
N ALA A 97 9.46 -15.37 1.97
CA ALA A 97 10.04 -16.32 1.02
C ALA A 97 9.16 -16.50 -0.23
N TYR A 98 7.85 -16.56 -0.07
CA TYR A 98 6.91 -16.62 -1.18
C TYR A 98 7.04 -15.40 -2.11
N TRP A 99 6.97 -14.18 -1.57
CA TRP A 99 7.05 -12.95 -2.37
C TRP A 99 8.41 -12.77 -3.03
N GLN A 100 9.50 -13.11 -2.35
CA GLN A 100 10.84 -13.12 -2.92
C GLN A 100 10.97 -14.17 -4.05
N GLY A 101 10.41 -15.36 -3.84
CA GLY A 101 10.36 -16.43 -4.84
C GLY A 101 9.61 -16.00 -6.11
N LEU A 102 8.52 -15.25 -5.98
CA LEU A 102 7.82 -14.67 -7.13
C LEU A 102 8.66 -13.65 -7.89
N ALA A 103 9.32 -12.73 -7.18
CA ALA A 103 10.19 -11.74 -7.80
C ALA A 103 11.35 -12.40 -8.57
N GLN A 104 11.90 -13.50 -8.02
CA GLN A 104 12.93 -14.32 -8.68
C GLN A 104 12.36 -15.06 -9.89
N LYS A 105 11.25 -15.79 -9.73
CA LYS A 105 10.56 -16.54 -10.79
C LYS A 105 10.27 -15.66 -12.01
N HIS A 106 9.82 -14.43 -11.75
CA HIS A 106 9.48 -13.45 -12.79
C HIS A 106 10.66 -12.56 -13.21
N LYS A 107 11.88 -12.80 -12.70
CA LYS A 107 13.11 -12.09 -13.06
C LYS A 107 12.99 -10.56 -12.91
N LEU A 108 12.41 -10.09 -11.81
CA LEU A 108 12.17 -8.65 -11.59
C LEU A 108 13.44 -7.87 -11.22
N HIS A 109 14.49 -8.58 -10.77
CA HIS A 109 15.72 -7.98 -10.26
C HIS A 109 16.40 -7.02 -11.25
N ALA A 110 16.45 -7.39 -12.53
CA ALA A 110 17.11 -6.56 -13.56
C ALA A 110 16.49 -5.16 -13.72
N ASN A 111 15.23 -4.99 -13.31
CA ASN A 111 14.48 -3.75 -13.42
C ASN A 111 14.18 -3.12 -12.04
N THR A 112 14.80 -3.61 -10.98
CA THR A 112 14.62 -3.12 -9.61
C THR A 112 15.90 -2.49 -9.11
N VAL A 113 15.81 -1.29 -8.55
CA VAL A 113 16.91 -0.65 -7.84
C VAL A 113 16.57 -0.63 -6.36
N PHE A 114 17.40 -1.29 -5.56
CA PHE A 114 17.32 -1.29 -4.10
C PHE A 114 18.08 -0.11 -3.52
N HIS A 115 17.87 0.14 -2.22
CA HIS A 115 18.43 1.30 -1.54
C HIS A 115 18.05 2.63 -2.21
N ALA A 116 16.95 2.65 -2.96
CA ALA A 116 16.55 3.77 -3.78
C ALA A 116 15.24 4.36 -3.24
N HIS A 117 15.37 5.48 -2.55
CA HIS A 117 14.25 6.23 -2.00
C HIS A 117 13.81 7.30 -3.01
N VAL A 118 12.57 7.19 -3.49
CA VAL A 118 11.99 8.25 -4.34
C VAL A 118 11.54 9.40 -3.43
N VAL A 119 12.27 10.51 -3.46
CA VAL A 119 12.06 11.67 -2.59
C VAL A 119 10.88 12.50 -3.06
N CYS A 120 10.83 12.78 -4.37
CA CYS A 120 9.74 13.55 -4.97
C CYS A 120 9.43 13.11 -6.40
N ALA A 121 8.24 13.46 -6.85
CA ALA A 121 7.76 13.33 -8.21
C ALA A 121 6.98 14.60 -8.59
N THR A 122 7.42 15.30 -9.64
CA THR A 122 6.81 16.53 -10.14
C THR A 122 6.34 16.33 -11.56
N TRP A 123 5.08 16.66 -11.84
CA TRP A 123 4.54 16.60 -13.20
C TRP A 123 5.04 17.77 -14.03
N ASN A 124 5.51 17.48 -15.23
CA ASN A 124 5.87 18.45 -16.24
C ASN A 124 4.81 18.49 -17.35
N ASP A 125 4.00 19.55 -17.39
CA ASP A 125 2.93 19.70 -18.39
C ASP A 125 3.42 19.83 -19.82
N ALA A 126 4.60 20.42 -20.04
CA ALA A 126 5.16 20.57 -21.38
C ALA A 126 5.63 19.21 -21.94
N LEU A 127 6.20 18.36 -21.08
CA LEU A 127 6.71 17.04 -21.47
C LEU A 127 5.68 15.92 -21.32
N ARG A 128 4.58 16.17 -20.59
CA ARG A 128 3.55 15.17 -20.22
C ARG A 128 4.15 13.97 -19.49
N GLU A 129 5.06 14.26 -18.57
CA GLU A 129 5.84 13.25 -17.85
C GLU A 129 6.10 13.67 -16.40
N TRP A 130 6.41 12.68 -15.58
CA TRP A 130 6.89 12.84 -14.22
C TRP A 130 8.40 12.98 -14.21
N GLU A 131 8.89 13.99 -13.51
CA GLU A 131 10.29 14.15 -13.10
C GLU A 131 10.41 13.65 -11.66
N LEU A 132 11.28 12.68 -11.41
CA LEU A 132 11.47 12.07 -10.09
C LEU A 132 12.90 12.28 -9.60
N VAL A 133 13.03 12.55 -8.30
CA VAL A 133 14.32 12.54 -7.60
C VAL A 133 14.42 11.27 -6.78
N VAL A 134 15.48 10.51 -7.01
CA VAL A 134 15.77 9.23 -6.35
C VAL A 134 17.08 9.35 -5.58
N GLU A 135 16.99 9.19 -4.28
CA GLU A 135 18.12 9.17 -3.34
C GLU A 135 18.60 7.72 -3.15
N ASP A 136 19.89 7.48 -3.30
CA ASP A 136 20.53 6.28 -2.80
C ASP A 136 20.72 6.41 -1.28
N VAL A 137 19.98 5.64 -0.49
CA VAL A 137 19.98 5.76 0.98
C VAL A 137 21.29 5.30 1.62
N THR A 138 22.15 4.61 0.90
CA THR A 138 23.47 4.20 1.42
C THR A 138 24.53 5.28 1.24
N THR A 139 24.40 6.11 0.20
CA THR A 139 25.38 7.16 -0.14
C THR A 139 24.86 8.58 0.07
N GLY A 140 23.54 8.78 0.17
CA GLY A 140 22.87 10.07 0.18
C GLY A 140 22.86 10.79 -1.18
N ILE A 141 23.30 10.14 -2.26
CA ILE A 141 23.36 10.76 -3.59
C ILE A 141 21.98 10.77 -4.23
N CYS A 142 21.54 11.96 -4.65
CA CYS A 142 20.30 12.14 -5.40
C CYS A 142 20.55 12.11 -6.92
N THR A 143 19.71 11.38 -7.65
CA THR A 143 19.70 11.31 -9.11
C THR A 143 18.30 11.65 -9.63
N ALA A 144 18.24 12.25 -10.82
CA ALA A 144 16.97 12.54 -11.49
C ALA A 144 16.64 11.46 -12.52
N THR A 145 15.37 11.11 -12.63
CA THR A 145 14.83 10.24 -13.69
C THR A 145 13.48 10.77 -14.14
N THR A 146 13.05 10.42 -15.35
CA THR A 146 11.72 10.76 -15.85
C THR A 146 10.90 9.51 -16.15
N ALA A 147 9.57 9.63 -16.11
CA ALA A 147 8.65 8.55 -16.45
C ALA A 147 7.33 9.08 -17.01
N ARG A 148 6.72 8.36 -17.95
CA ARG A 148 5.38 8.71 -18.46
C ARG A 148 4.29 8.46 -17.44
N ALA A 149 4.41 7.37 -16.68
CA ALA A 149 3.49 7.02 -15.60
C ALA A 149 4.23 6.62 -14.34
N VAL A 150 3.60 6.87 -13.18
CA VAL A 150 4.10 6.48 -11.87
C VAL A 150 3.05 5.64 -11.16
N VAL A 151 3.45 4.49 -10.63
CA VAL A 151 2.62 3.63 -9.80
C VAL A 151 3.20 3.62 -8.39
N SER A 152 2.50 4.24 -7.43
CA SER A 152 2.88 4.25 -6.03
C SER A 152 2.36 2.99 -5.33
N ALA A 153 3.28 2.10 -4.96
CA ALA A 153 3.02 0.85 -4.24
C ALA A 153 3.73 0.86 -2.87
N THR A 154 3.79 2.03 -2.23
CA THR A 154 4.53 2.30 -1.00
C THR A 154 3.89 1.68 0.25
N GLY A 155 2.62 1.31 0.18
CA GLY A 155 1.84 0.81 1.31
C GLY A 155 1.46 1.90 2.32
N ILE A 156 0.60 1.55 3.27
CA ILE A 156 0.02 2.48 4.25
C ILE A 156 0.51 2.27 5.70
N LEU A 157 1.29 1.20 5.95
CA LEU A 157 1.81 0.82 7.28
C LEU A 157 3.34 0.65 7.22
N ASN A 158 4.06 1.76 7.05
CA ASN A 158 5.50 1.76 6.81
C ASN A 158 6.27 2.82 7.63
N GLU A 159 5.56 3.65 8.41
CA GLU A 159 6.12 4.60 9.38
C GLU A 159 5.68 4.22 10.79
N PRO A 160 6.58 3.70 11.64
CA PRO A 160 6.26 3.40 13.03
C PRO A 160 5.78 4.64 13.77
N PHE A 161 4.74 4.52 14.58
CA PHE A 161 4.33 5.58 15.50
C PHE A 161 5.17 5.47 16.77
N VAL A 162 6.09 6.39 16.99
CA VAL A 162 6.86 6.49 18.24
C VAL A 162 6.17 7.53 19.14
N PRO A 163 5.63 7.15 20.31
CA PRO A 163 4.99 8.09 21.21
C PRO A 163 6.04 9.04 21.82
N GLU A 164 5.65 10.30 22.01
CA GLU A 164 6.44 11.26 22.77
C GLU A 164 6.30 10.93 24.26
N ILE A 165 7.34 10.32 24.84
CA ILE A 165 7.41 9.99 26.28
C ILE A 165 8.68 10.62 26.84
N VAL A 166 8.59 11.26 28.00
CA VAL A 166 9.75 11.86 28.67
C VAL A 166 10.79 10.78 28.97
N GLY A 167 12.08 11.09 28.75
CA GLY A 167 13.21 10.16 28.98
C GLY A 167 13.42 9.10 27.88
N ALA A 168 12.52 9.02 26.89
CA ALA A 168 12.66 8.11 25.77
C ALA A 168 13.74 8.55 24.76
N SER A 169 15.00 8.12 24.92
CA SER A 169 15.97 8.10 23.82
C SER A 169 15.82 6.80 23.03
N ILE A 170 14.68 6.62 22.34
CA ILE A 170 14.33 5.34 21.71
C ILE A 170 14.71 5.36 20.22
N PRO A 171 15.67 4.53 19.75
CA PRO A 171 15.82 4.27 18.33
C PRO A 171 14.57 3.54 17.80
N PRO A 172 14.15 3.77 16.55
CA PRO A 172 12.91 3.19 16.02
C PRO A 172 12.98 1.66 15.99
N ILE A 173 12.21 0.99 16.84
CA ILE A 173 12.04 -0.47 16.85
C ILE A 173 10.57 -0.80 16.55
N HIS A 174 10.37 -1.90 15.81
CA HIS A 174 9.13 -2.28 15.15
C HIS A 174 7.90 -2.43 16.08
N PRO A 175 6.71 -1.99 15.64
CA PRO A 175 5.50 -1.93 16.45
C PRO A 175 4.73 -3.26 16.57
N VAL A 176 4.23 -3.59 17.77
CA VAL A 176 3.35 -4.75 18.08
C VAL A 176 2.06 -4.35 18.85
N GLY A 177 0.89 -4.34 18.22
CA GLY A 177 -0.36 -3.85 18.85
C GLY A 177 -0.83 -4.62 20.09
N HIS A 178 -1.37 -3.91 21.11
CA HIS A 178 -2.01 -4.50 22.30
C HIS A 178 -3.44 -3.99 22.55
N ALA A 179 -4.33 -4.90 23.01
CA ALA A 179 -5.52 -4.56 23.80
C ALA A 179 -6.12 -5.79 24.56
N LYS A 180 -6.37 -5.67 25.89
CA LYS A 180 -7.56 -6.25 26.58
C LYS A 180 -7.60 -7.74 27.02
N ALA A 181 -8.09 -8.14 28.22
CA ALA A 181 -8.81 -9.45 28.37
C ALA A 181 -10.02 -9.43 29.33
N SER A 182 -9.89 -8.93 30.55
CA SER A 182 -11.01 -8.89 31.51
C SER A 182 -11.87 -7.63 31.40
N ARG A 183 -11.32 -6.52 30.87
CA ARG A 183 -12.07 -5.33 30.40
C ARG A 183 -12.38 -5.35 28.88
N LEU A 184 -12.07 -6.43 28.13
CA LEU A 184 -12.46 -6.57 26.71
C LEU A 184 -13.97 -6.66 26.49
N ARG A 185 -14.71 -7.18 27.47
CA ARG A 185 -16.15 -7.42 27.32
C ARG A 185 -17.00 -6.16 27.41
N GLY A 186 -16.42 -5.01 27.80
CA GLY A 186 -17.17 -3.85 28.29
C GLY A 186 -17.29 -2.62 27.37
N ARG A 187 -16.68 -2.63 26.18
CA ARG A 187 -16.91 -1.57 25.16
C ARG A 187 -17.10 -2.24 23.81
N TYR A 188 -18.32 -2.65 23.54
CA TYR A 188 -18.71 -3.19 22.24
C TYR A 188 -18.53 -2.08 21.20
N GLN A 189 -17.42 -2.12 20.47
CA GLN A 189 -17.27 -1.33 19.25
C GLN A 189 -17.85 -2.17 18.11
N PRO A 190 -18.58 -1.56 17.16
CA PRO A 190 -18.93 -2.26 15.93
C PRO A 190 -17.67 -2.90 15.33
N LEU A 191 -17.77 -4.17 14.93
CA LEU A 191 -16.65 -4.97 14.39
C LEU A 191 -15.96 -4.29 13.19
N GLN A 192 -16.62 -3.34 12.54
CA GLN A 192 -16.17 -2.61 11.37
C GLN A 192 -15.30 -1.38 11.70
N CYS A 193 -15.18 -0.99 12.98
CA CYS A 193 -14.47 0.21 13.39
C CYS A 193 -12.95 0.07 13.43
N ARG A 194 -12.45 -1.16 13.58
CA ARG A 194 -11.04 -1.53 13.62
C ARG A 194 -10.88 -2.92 13.02
N ARG A 195 -9.72 -3.21 12.47
CA ARG A 195 -9.40 -4.57 11.98
C ARG A 195 -9.27 -5.52 13.18
N PRO A 196 -10.03 -6.63 13.22
CA PRO A 196 -9.88 -7.63 14.26
C PRO A 196 -8.49 -8.27 14.22
N ILE A 197 -7.89 -8.48 15.39
CA ILE A 197 -6.63 -9.22 15.52
C ILE A 197 -6.98 -10.67 15.81
N LEU A 198 -6.42 -11.60 15.02
CA LEU A 198 -6.56 -13.03 15.25
C LEU A 198 -5.31 -13.53 15.97
N ASP A 199 -5.47 -13.93 17.23
CA ASP A 199 -4.41 -14.55 18.00
C ASP A 199 -4.99 -15.71 18.84
N PRO A 200 -4.54 -16.96 18.62
CA PRO A 200 -5.07 -18.11 19.34
C PRO A 200 -4.53 -18.27 20.78
N GLY A 201 -3.47 -17.55 21.16
CA GLY A 201 -2.74 -17.73 22.42
C GLY A 201 -2.77 -16.53 23.37
N TYR A 202 -3.08 -15.32 22.89
CA TYR A 202 -2.96 -14.08 23.64
C TYR A 202 -3.80 -14.09 24.91
N LEU A 203 -5.08 -14.44 24.84
CA LEU A 203 -5.92 -14.45 26.05
C LEU A 203 -5.49 -15.49 27.09
N ALA A 204 -4.91 -16.60 26.64
CA ALA A 204 -4.40 -17.63 27.53
C ALA A 204 -3.09 -17.21 28.22
N CYS A 205 -2.21 -16.48 27.51
CA CYS A 205 -0.93 -16.06 28.06
C CYS A 205 -1.08 -15.09 29.24
N LEU A 206 -2.16 -14.29 29.25
CA LEU A 206 -2.45 -13.33 30.33
C LEU A 206 -2.76 -13.97 31.68
N HIS A 207 -2.98 -15.29 31.74
CA HIS A 207 -3.16 -16.02 33.00
C HIS A 207 -1.86 -16.63 33.55
N GLN A 208 -0.73 -16.49 32.83
CA GLN A 208 0.54 -17.00 33.31
C GLN A 208 1.02 -16.18 34.52
N PRO A 209 1.65 -16.81 35.54
CA PRO A 209 2.04 -16.14 36.78
C PRO A 209 3.12 -15.07 36.60
N ASN A 210 3.82 -15.07 35.47
CA ASN A 210 4.87 -14.12 35.11
C ASN A 210 4.38 -13.00 34.15
N ILE A 211 3.08 -12.92 33.89
CA ILE A 211 2.50 -11.84 33.08
C ILE A 211 1.71 -10.90 33.98
N GLU A 212 2.11 -9.64 33.98
CA GLU A 212 1.41 -8.58 34.68
C GLU A 212 0.80 -7.58 33.70
N LEU A 213 -0.51 -7.32 33.84
CA LEU A 213 -1.18 -6.23 33.12
C LEU A 213 -1.25 -4.98 33.99
N ARG A 214 -0.48 -3.95 33.62
CA ARG A 214 -0.57 -2.61 34.21
C ARG A 214 -1.51 -1.71 33.40
N TRP A 215 -2.26 -0.87 34.10
CA TRP A 215 -3.14 0.14 33.51
C TRP A 215 -2.73 1.52 34.03
N GLY A 216 -2.69 2.51 33.15
CA GLY A 216 -2.33 3.87 33.52
C GLY A 216 -1.64 4.57 32.35
N GLU A 217 -1.22 5.80 32.59
CA GLU A 217 -0.38 6.55 31.67
C GLU A 217 1.08 6.37 32.10
N ILE A 218 1.99 6.35 31.12
CA ILE A 218 3.43 6.35 31.39
C ILE A 218 3.83 7.80 31.62
N LYS A 219 4.45 8.08 32.77
CA LYS A 219 4.98 9.41 33.08
C LYS A 219 6.34 9.62 32.44
N GLU A 220 7.23 8.65 32.59
CA GLU A 220 8.61 8.72 32.13
C GLU A 220 9.19 7.32 31.89
N ILE A 221 10.03 7.19 30.87
CA ILE A 221 10.92 6.03 30.70
C ILE A 221 12.29 6.43 31.25
N GLN A 222 12.76 5.70 32.24
CA GLN A 222 14.06 5.92 32.89
C GLN A 222 15.05 4.82 32.44
N GLU A 223 16.33 4.98 32.80
CA GLU A 223 17.40 4.07 32.36
C GLU A 223 17.17 2.62 32.81
N ASP A 224 16.57 2.43 33.99
CA ASP A 224 16.37 1.14 34.63
C ASP A 224 14.92 0.64 34.58
N GLY A 225 13.98 1.40 34.00
CA GLY A 225 12.58 1.00 33.96
C GLY A 225 11.58 2.07 33.52
N ILE A 226 10.31 1.86 33.90
CA ILE A 226 9.20 2.74 33.55
C ILE A 226 8.54 3.27 34.82
N LEU A 227 8.39 4.59 34.89
CA LEU A 227 7.59 5.27 35.91
C LEU A 227 6.19 5.54 35.37
N MET A 228 5.17 4.98 36.02
CA MET A 228 3.78 5.25 35.69
C MET A 228 3.31 6.53 36.39
N GLU A 229 2.28 7.17 35.84
CA GLU A 229 1.66 8.33 36.49
C GLU A 229 1.00 7.92 37.81
N GLY A 230 1.32 8.64 38.88
CA GLY A 230 0.83 8.35 40.24
C GLY A 230 1.63 7.30 41.04
N ASP A 231 2.57 6.59 40.40
CA ASP A 231 3.50 5.69 41.10
C ASP A 231 4.64 6.48 41.74
N VAL A 232 5.14 5.97 42.87
CA VAL A 232 6.30 6.54 43.58
C VAL A 232 7.60 5.91 43.09
N ASP A 233 7.57 4.62 42.81
CA ASP A 233 8.73 3.82 42.44
C ASP A 233 8.71 3.45 40.96
N VAL A 234 9.90 3.35 40.37
CA VAL A 234 10.10 2.88 38.99
C VAL A 234 9.91 1.37 38.94
N THR A 235 9.13 0.88 37.98
CA THR A 235 9.06 -0.56 37.70
C THR A 235 10.22 -0.95 36.78
N PRO A 236 11.12 -1.85 37.20
CA PRO A 236 12.32 -2.17 36.43
C PRO A 236 12.00 -3.00 35.18
N PHE A 237 12.68 -2.72 34.07
CA PHE A 237 12.57 -3.47 32.82
C PHE A 237 13.92 -3.57 32.10
N ASP A 238 14.31 -4.78 31.69
CA ASP A 238 15.51 -4.99 30.87
C ASP A 238 15.29 -4.61 29.40
N VAL A 239 14.05 -4.77 28.90
CA VAL A 239 13.67 -4.53 27.51
C VAL A 239 12.29 -3.90 27.45
N VAL A 240 12.18 -2.80 26.70
CA VAL A 240 10.90 -2.15 26.39
C VAL A 240 10.57 -2.38 24.92
N ILE A 241 9.42 -2.98 24.64
CA ILE A 241 8.92 -3.23 23.27
C ILE A 241 7.80 -2.22 23.00
N LEU A 242 7.98 -1.37 21.99
CA LEU A 242 6.96 -0.41 21.59
C LEU A 242 5.88 -1.06 20.75
N GLY A 243 4.69 -1.19 21.32
CA GLY A 243 3.54 -1.82 20.70
C GLY A 243 2.62 -0.90 19.88
N THR A 244 3.15 0.15 19.27
CA THR A 244 2.43 1.44 19.12
C THR A 244 1.80 1.67 17.75
N GLY A 245 1.96 0.74 16.81
CA GLY A 245 1.38 0.80 15.46
C GLY A 245 2.11 1.74 14.51
N PHE A 246 1.38 2.26 13.51
CA PHE A 246 1.93 3.05 12.41
C PHE A 246 1.18 4.36 12.21
N ILE A 247 1.87 5.35 11.66
CA ILE A 247 1.28 6.60 11.19
C ILE A 247 0.62 6.35 9.83
N THR A 248 -0.68 6.61 9.75
CA THR A 248 -1.47 6.44 8.52
C THR A 248 -1.92 7.80 7.98
N GLY A 249 -1.70 8.05 6.70
CA GLY A 249 -2.13 9.30 6.04
C GLY A 249 -1.01 10.28 5.67
N LYS A 250 0.25 9.94 5.95
CA LYS A 250 1.42 10.63 5.41
C LYS A 250 1.90 9.90 4.16
N TYR A 251 2.11 10.64 3.07
CA TYR A 251 2.73 10.11 1.86
C TYR A 251 4.23 10.41 1.89
N PHE A 252 5.05 9.42 1.55
CA PHE A 252 6.52 9.49 1.68
C PHE A 252 7.20 10.13 0.48
N VAL A 253 6.51 10.11 -0.65
CA VAL A 253 6.94 10.78 -1.86
C VAL A 253 6.23 12.13 -1.88
N SER A 254 7.00 13.22 -1.99
CA SER A 254 6.42 14.52 -2.27
C SER A 254 5.96 14.55 -3.73
N VAL A 255 4.65 14.63 -3.97
CA VAL A 255 4.07 14.57 -5.32
C VAL A 255 3.45 15.91 -5.67
N THR A 256 3.85 16.50 -6.80
CA THR A 256 3.33 17.77 -7.31
C THR A 256 2.68 17.57 -8.67
N GLY A 257 1.39 17.90 -8.78
CA GLY A 257 0.58 17.72 -9.99
C GLY A 257 0.65 18.88 -10.99
N SER A 258 -0.23 18.86 -12.00
CA SER A 258 -0.20 19.78 -13.17
C SER A 258 -0.45 21.25 -12.87
N ASN A 259 -1.00 21.57 -11.69
CA ASN A 259 -1.27 22.95 -11.29
C ASN A 259 -0.26 23.47 -10.25
N GLY A 260 0.87 22.78 -10.08
CA GLY A 260 1.86 23.07 -9.03
C GLY A 260 1.40 22.72 -7.61
N GLN A 261 0.17 22.24 -7.45
CA GLN A 261 -0.37 21.79 -6.17
C GLN A 261 0.23 20.44 -5.77
N THR A 262 0.62 20.33 -4.50
CA THR A 262 1.06 19.05 -3.94
C THR A 262 -0.12 18.14 -3.61
N LEU A 263 0.11 16.83 -3.62
CA LEU A 263 -0.87 15.83 -3.23
C LEU A 263 -1.34 16.02 -1.78
N GLU A 264 -0.45 16.45 -0.90
CA GLU A 264 -0.76 16.75 0.50
C GLU A 264 -1.72 17.95 0.59
N GLU A 265 -1.44 19.05 -0.11
CA GLU A 265 -2.33 20.22 -0.18
C GLU A 265 -3.70 19.85 -0.78
N TYR A 266 -3.73 19.04 -1.83
CA TYR A 266 -4.96 18.55 -2.43
C TYR A 266 -5.80 17.78 -1.40
N HIS A 267 -5.21 16.78 -0.75
CA HIS A 267 -5.90 15.98 0.26
C HIS A 267 -6.36 16.81 1.47
N LYS A 268 -5.55 17.78 1.91
CA LYS A 268 -5.95 18.73 2.96
C LYS A 268 -7.18 19.53 2.54
N GLY A 269 -7.23 20.00 1.30
CA GLY A 269 -8.40 20.69 0.73
C GLY A 269 -9.65 19.80 0.65
N GLN A 270 -9.50 18.48 0.54
CA GLN A 270 -10.60 17.51 0.54
C GLN A 270 -11.04 17.04 1.95
N GLY A 271 -10.48 17.64 3.01
CA GLY A 271 -10.74 17.23 4.40
C GLY A 271 -10.11 15.87 4.75
N GLY A 272 -9.02 15.50 4.07
CA GLY A 272 -8.29 14.25 4.22
C GLY A 272 -8.25 13.43 2.93
N PRO A 273 -7.38 12.39 2.86
CA PRO A 273 -7.12 11.64 1.64
C PRO A 273 -8.37 11.12 0.91
N SER A 274 -8.35 11.22 -0.42
CA SER A 274 -9.43 10.74 -1.28
C SER A 274 -8.89 10.44 -2.67
N ALA A 275 -9.40 9.38 -3.28
CA ALA A 275 -9.06 8.98 -4.64
C ALA A 275 -10.26 8.28 -5.30
N TYR A 276 -10.25 8.25 -6.63
CA TYR A 276 -11.28 7.64 -7.48
C TYR A 276 -10.97 6.16 -7.77
N ALA A 277 -12.02 5.38 -8.08
CA ALA A 277 -11.97 3.97 -8.49
C ALA A 277 -11.04 3.12 -7.62
N GLY A 278 -11.52 2.74 -6.43
CA GLY A 278 -10.75 1.90 -5.52
C GLY A 278 -9.39 2.51 -5.22
N GLY A 279 -9.34 3.83 -4.98
CA GLY A 279 -8.16 4.53 -4.50
C GLY A 279 -7.06 4.78 -5.52
N VAL A 280 -7.28 4.54 -6.82
CA VAL A 280 -6.22 4.52 -7.83
C VAL A 280 -5.83 5.91 -8.32
N CYS A 281 -6.79 6.80 -8.59
CA CYS A 281 -6.53 8.07 -9.32
C CYS A 281 -6.94 9.30 -8.51
N VAL A 282 -6.20 10.41 -8.65
CA VAL A 282 -6.53 11.71 -8.04
C VAL A 282 -6.57 12.79 -9.14
N PRO A 283 -7.62 13.63 -9.20
CA PRO A 283 -7.68 14.74 -10.17
C PRO A 283 -6.49 15.69 -10.03
N GLY A 284 -5.92 16.14 -11.15
CA GLY A 284 -4.74 17.02 -11.17
C GLY A 284 -3.39 16.30 -11.05
N PHE A 285 -3.39 14.97 -10.90
CA PHE A 285 -2.20 14.12 -10.87
C PHE A 285 -2.23 13.13 -12.05
N PRO A 286 -2.04 13.62 -13.28
CA PRO A 286 -2.09 12.79 -14.49
C PRO A 286 -1.10 11.63 -14.44
N ASN A 287 -1.49 10.47 -14.96
CA ASN A 287 -0.63 9.28 -15.05
C ASN A 287 -0.02 8.79 -13.72
N TYR A 288 -0.50 9.28 -12.57
CA TYR A 288 -0.06 8.84 -11.25
C TYR A 288 -1.14 7.95 -10.63
N PHE A 289 -0.76 6.73 -10.28
CA PHE A 289 -1.67 5.68 -9.83
C PHE A 289 -1.24 5.14 -8.48
N PHE A 290 -2.18 4.92 -7.56
CA PHE A 290 -1.89 4.24 -6.30
C PHE A 290 -2.28 2.76 -6.36
N ILE A 291 -1.47 1.94 -5.71
CA ILE A 291 -1.85 0.62 -5.23
C ILE A 291 -1.98 0.71 -3.71
N GLY A 292 -3.15 0.35 -3.19
CA GLY A 292 -3.48 0.53 -1.77
C GLY A 292 -3.68 2.00 -1.35
N GLY A 293 -4.18 2.85 -2.25
CA GLY A 293 -4.50 4.25 -1.96
C GLY A 293 -5.72 4.46 -1.04
N PRO A 294 -6.20 5.70 -0.89
CA PRO A 294 -7.36 6.01 -0.05
C PRO A 294 -8.63 5.22 -0.41
N ASN A 295 -9.46 4.90 0.59
CA ASN A 295 -10.74 4.19 0.42
C ASN A 295 -10.64 2.78 -0.19
N THR A 296 -9.59 2.02 0.13
CA THR A 296 -9.30 0.70 -0.45
C THR A 296 -9.28 -0.43 0.57
N VAL A 297 -9.01 -0.10 1.84
CA VAL A 297 -8.87 -1.09 2.89
C VAL A 297 -10.23 -1.70 3.18
N THR A 298 -10.38 -2.99 2.95
CA THR A 298 -11.53 -3.74 3.42
C THR A 298 -11.22 -4.15 4.86
N GLY A 299 -11.88 -3.54 5.85
CA GLY A 299 -11.55 -3.70 7.27
C GLY A 299 -11.45 -5.15 7.76
N ASN A 300 -12.08 -6.10 7.04
CA ASN A 300 -12.09 -7.54 7.32
C ASN A 300 -11.60 -8.41 6.14
N GLY A 301 -10.87 -7.83 5.18
CA GLY A 301 -10.46 -8.50 3.94
C GLY A 301 -8.96 -8.69 3.78
N SER A 302 -8.58 -9.52 2.82
CA SER A 302 -7.18 -9.70 2.42
C SER A 302 -6.70 -8.50 1.62
N ALA A 303 -5.57 -7.90 2.01
CA ALA A 303 -4.92 -6.86 1.20
C ALA A 303 -4.49 -7.40 -0.17
N VAL A 304 -4.07 -8.68 -0.23
CA VAL A 304 -3.77 -9.36 -1.50
C VAL A 304 -5.03 -9.49 -2.33
N TYR A 305 -6.17 -9.87 -1.74
CA TYR A 305 -7.43 -9.90 -2.47
C TYR A 305 -7.87 -8.50 -2.96
N THR A 306 -7.70 -7.44 -2.17
CA THR A 306 -7.96 -6.06 -2.63
C THR A 306 -7.04 -5.63 -3.77
N HIS A 307 -5.81 -6.14 -3.83
CA HIS A 307 -4.97 -5.99 -5.00
C HIS A 307 -5.37 -6.95 -6.13
N GLU A 308 -6.03 -8.08 -5.82
CA GLU A 308 -6.06 -9.26 -6.71
C GLU A 308 -7.31 -10.07 -7.02
N CYS A 309 -8.52 -9.70 -6.59
CA CYS A 309 -9.67 -10.61 -6.68
C CYS A 309 -9.82 -11.41 -8.00
N GLU A 310 -9.95 -12.73 -7.87
CA GLU A 310 -10.57 -13.62 -8.87
C GLU A 310 -12.01 -13.97 -8.47
N VAL A 311 -12.87 -14.12 -9.48
CA VAL A 311 -14.11 -14.89 -9.41
C VAL A 311 -14.09 -15.88 -10.58
N TRP A 312 -14.20 -17.17 -10.27
CA TRP A 312 -14.30 -18.26 -11.24
C TRP A 312 -15.59 -18.15 -12.05
N SER A 313 -15.49 -17.98 -13.38
CA SER A 313 -16.62 -18.02 -14.30
C SER A 313 -16.60 -19.33 -15.11
N ALA A 314 -17.72 -20.04 -15.13
CA ALA A 314 -17.86 -21.38 -15.75
C ALA A 314 -17.98 -21.38 -17.30
N ALA A 315 -17.67 -20.28 -17.98
CA ALA A 315 -17.84 -20.16 -19.44
C ALA A 315 -16.50 -20.29 -20.19
N PRO A 316 -16.26 -21.37 -20.98
CA PRO A 316 -14.99 -21.63 -21.68
C PRO A 316 -14.63 -20.66 -22.81
N SER A 317 -15.53 -19.76 -23.19
CA SER A 317 -15.26 -18.68 -24.16
C SER A 317 -14.93 -17.33 -23.48
N LEU A 318 -14.92 -17.31 -22.15
CA LEU A 318 -14.56 -16.19 -21.27
C LEU A 318 -13.26 -16.51 -20.48
N TYR A 319 -12.38 -17.36 -21.02
CA TYR A 319 -10.98 -17.49 -20.56
C TYR A 319 -10.20 -16.22 -20.90
N THR A 320 -10.51 -15.12 -20.22
CA THR A 320 -9.63 -13.95 -20.16
C THR A 320 -9.44 -13.57 -18.71
N PHE A 321 -8.33 -14.08 -18.17
CA PHE A 321 -7.53 -13.51 -17.10
C PHE A 321 -8.29 -12.99 -15.87
N ALA A 322 -8.46 -13.90 -14.93
CA ALA A 322 -7.90 -13.74 -13.59
C ALA A 322 -6.81 -12.65 -13.48
N ASP A 323 -7.17 -11.42 -13.11
CA ASP A 323 -6.19 -10.36 -12.91
C ASP A 323 -6.68 -9.41 -11.81
N GLN A 324 -6.05 -9.49 -10.64
CA GLN A 324 -5.37 -8.33 -10.11
C GLN A 324 -6.23 -7.04 -9.99
N THR A 325 -7.36 -6.98 -9.26
CA THR A 325 -8.35 -5.86 -9.35
C THR A 325 -7.77 -4.44 -9.54
N GLN A 326 -7.00 -3.93 -8.59
CA GLN A 326 -6.37 -2.61 -8.74
C GLN A 326 -5.30 -2.61 -9.83
N VAL A 327 -4.43 -3.62 -9.86
CA VAL A 327 -3.30 -3.64 -10.80
C VAL A 327 -3.78 -3.79 -12.25
N ASN A 328 -4.76 -4.63 -12.53
CA ASN A 328 -5.41 -4.80 -13.83
C ASN A 328 -6.09 -3.51 -14.28
N TYR A 329 -6.79 -2.83 -13.37
CA TYR A 329 -7.35 -1.51 -13.67
C TYR A 329 -6.26 -0.52 -14.06
N ILE A 330 -5.14 -0.50 -13.33
CA ILE A 330 -3.96 0.31 -13.66
C ILE A 330 -3.36 -0.12 -15.02
N VAL A 331 -3.23 -1.41 -15.30
CA VAL A 331 -2.72 -1.91 -16.58
C VAL A 331 -3.63 -1.47 -17.74
N GLN A 332 -4.95 -1.50 -17.57
CA GLN A 332 -5.90 -0.97 -18.55
C GLN A 332 -5.68 0.54 -18.79
N LEU A 333 -5.43 1.33 -17.75
CA LEU A 333 -5.09 2.75 -17.85
C LEU A 333 -3.72 3.01 -18.48
N LEU A 334 -2.75 2.11 -18.26
CA LEU A 334 -1.41 2.20 -18.85
C LEU A 334 -1.40 1.87 -20.35
N ARG A 335 -2.30 1.02 -20.84
CA ARG A 335 -2.36 0.63 -22.27
C ARG A 335 -2.32 1.82 -23.24
N PRO A 336 -3.19 2.86 -23.13
CA PRO A 336 -3.12 4.01 -24.03
C PRO A 336 -1.86 4.86 -23.86
N LEU A 337 -1.25 4.90 -22.67
CA LEU A 337 -0.03 5.66 -22.39
C LEU A 337 1.23 4.99 -22.95
N LEU A 338 1.23 3.65 -22.97
CA LEU A 338 2.31 2.80 -23.46
C LEU A 338 2.10 2.33 -24.90
N CYS A 339 1.01 2.78 -25.52
CA CYS A 339 0.66 2.42 -26.89
C CYS A 339 1.73 2.94 -27.86
N PRO A 340 2.44 2.09 -28.64
CA PRO A 340 3.27 2.55 -29.75
C PRO A 340 2.44 3.29 -30.82
N PRO A 341 3.08 4.04 -31.75
CA PRO A 341 2.39 4.77 -32.81
C PRO A 341 1.46 3.92 -33.69
N SER A 342 1.68 2.61 -33.73
CA SER A 342 0.90 1.65 -34.51
C SER A 342 -0.39 1.18 -33.83
N CYS A 343 -0.67 1.59 -32.59
CA CYS A 343 -1.89 1.20 -31.88
C CYS A 343 -2.73 2.41 -31.45
N ALA A 344 -4.04 2.17 -31.32
CA ALA A 344 -5.03 3.15 -30.88
C ALA A 344 -6.01 2.51 -29.89
N PRO A 345 -6.53 3.25 -28.90
CA PRO A 345 -6.26 4.67 -28.63
C PRO A 345 -4.89 4.90 -27.97
N ARG A 346 -4.28 6.06 -28.25
CA ARG A 346 -2.99 6.51 -27.70
C ARG A 346 -3.16 7.85 -27.00
N ALA A 347 -2.52 8.03 -25.86
CA ALA A 347 -2.60 9.26 -25.06
C ALA A 347 -1.22 9.61 -24.47
N ALA A 348 -0.93 10.90 -24.35
CA ALA A 348 0.23 11.40 -23.62
C ALA A 348 -0.05 11.44 -22.11
N SER A 349 -1.26 11.86 -21.74
CA SER A 349 -1.71 11.91 -20.36
C SER A 349 -3.16 11.53 -20.20
N LEU A 350 -3.45 10.99 -19.01
CA LEU A 350 -4.77 10.60 -18.57
C LEU A 350 -5.01 11.15 -17.16
N THR A 351 -6.12 11.86 -16.99
CA THR A 351 -6.54 12.46 -15.71
C THR A 351 -7.99 12.08 -15.42
N VAL A 352 -8.29 11.70 -14.18
CA VAL A 352 -9.68 11.50 -13.76
C VAL A 352 -10.40 12.83 -13.64
N LEU A 353 -11.65 12.89 -14.14
CA LEU A 353 -12.46 14.10 -14.07
C LEU A 353 -12.80 14.47 -12.62
N PRO A 354 -12.68 15.76 -12.22
CA PRO A 354 -13.05 16.20 -10.88
C PRO A 354 -14.50 15.87 -10.50
N THR A 355 -15.43 15.94 -11.45
CA THR A 355 -16.85 15.60 -11.25
C THR A 355 -17.06 14.12 -10.97
N ALA A 356 -16.37 13.22 -11.70
CA ALA A 356 -16.42 11.79 -11.46
C ALA A 356 -15.82 11.42 -10.10
N HIS A 357 -14.67 12.03 -9.75
CA HIS A 357 -14.05 11.89 -8.43
C HIS A 357 -14.98 12.34 -7.30
N ALA A 358 -15.61 13.51 -7.42
CA ALA A 358 -16.52 14.05 -6.42
C ALA A 358 -17.74 13.15 -6.23
N ALA A 359 -18.43 12.78 -7.31
CA ALA A 359 -19.62 11.91 -7.24
C ALA A 359 -19.31 10.54 -6.63
N TYR A 360 -18.15 9.97 -6.96
CA TYR A 360 -17.67 8.71 -6.40
C TYR A 360 -17.42 8.82 -4.88
N ASN A 361 -16.69 9.85 -4.44
CA ASN A 361 -16.37 10.04 -3.03
C ASN A 361 -17.60 10.42 -2.20
N GLU A 362 -18.53 11.20 -2.74
CA GLU A 362 -19.78 11.52 -2.07
C GLU A 362 -20.60 10.25 -1.80
N ARG A 363 -20.70 9.35 -2.78
CA ARG A 363 -21.35 8.04 -2.61
C ARG A 363 -20.66 7.18 -1.57
N LEU A 364 -19.33 7.15 -1.56
CA LEU A 364 -18.53 6.43 -0.56
C LEU A 364 -18.80 6.96 0.86
N GLN A 365 -18.71 8.27 1.05
CA GLN A 365 -18.91 8.89 2.36
C GLN A 365 -20.36 8.74 2.84
N ARG A 366 -21.35 8.82 1.93
CA ARG A 366 -22.75 8.50 2.26
C ARG A 366 -22.93 7.06 2.75
N ALA A 367 -22.26 6.09 2.12
CA ALA A 367 -22.31 4.71 2.58
C ALA A 367 -21.61 4.49 3.94
N MET A 368 -20.60 5.30 4.25
CA MET A 368 -19.89 5.28 5.55
C MET A 368 -20.53 6.18 6.62
N ALA A 369 -21.61 6.90 6.32
CA ALA A 369 -22.27 7.78 7.28
C ALA A 369 -23.09 7.00 8.33
N GLY A 370 -23.41 5.73 8.07
CA GLY A 370 -24.14 4.87 9.00
C GLY A 370 -23.34 4.57 10.29
N PRO A 371 -24.01 4.12 11.37
CA PRO A 371 -23.39 3.91 12.68
C PRO A 371 -22.24 2.88 12.67
N GLU A 372 -22.23 1.97 11.69
CA GLU A 372 -21.20 0.94 11.50
C GLU A 372 -19.81 1.52 11.20
N TYR A 373 -19.75 2.69 10.54
CA TYR A 373 -18.50 3.35 10.16
C TYR A 373 -18.40 4.77 10.72
N GLY A 374 -19.51 5.51 10.76
CA GLY A 374 -19.60 6.88 11.24
C GLY A 374 -19.51 7.01 12.76
N GLY A 375 -20.02 6.02 13.50
CA GLY A 375 -20.03 5.99 14.98
C GLY A 375 -18.74 5.46 15.62
N CYS A 376 -17.71 5.19 14.83
CA CYS A 376 -16.47 4.60 15.31
C CYS A 376 -15.60 5.58 16.10
N PRO A 377 -14.99 5.13 17.22
CA PRO A 377 -13.97 5.90 17.91
C PRO A 377 -12.78 6.26 17.00
N PRO A 378 -11.93 7.22 17.40
CA PRO A 378 -10.70 7.53 16.69
C PRO A 378 -9.90 6.25 16.38
N SER A 379 -9.51 6.12 15.12
CA SER A 379 -8.69 5.04 14.59
C SER A 379 -7.88 5.56 13.41
N TRP A 380 -6.86 4.80 13.02
CA TRP A 380 -6.01 5.09 11.87
C TRP A 380 -6.78 5.11 10.53
N PHE A 381 -8.05 4.68 10.50
CA PHE A 381 -8.91 4.82 9.32
C PHE A 381 -9.41 6.25 9.08
N ARG A 382 -9.25 7.16 10.05
CA ARG A 382 -9.95 8.45 10.09
C ARG A 382 -9.00 9.63 10.16
N VAL A 383 -9.32 10.69 9.41
CA VAL A 383 -8.68 12.00 9.49
C VAL A 383 -9.79 13.04 9.60
N GLY A 384 -9.74 13.90 10.61
CA GLY A 384 -10.74 14.98 10.78
C GLY A 384 -12.20 14.49 10.87
N GLY A 385 -12.44 13.27 11.35
CA GLY A 385 -13.77 12.67 11.42
C GLY A 385 -14.26 11.99 10.13
N LYS A 386 -13.55 12.17 9.00
CA LYS A 386 -13.80 11.49 7.72
C LYS A 386 -13.10 10.13 7.71
N ASN A 387 -13.76 9.08 7.23
CA ASN A 387 -13.08 7.81 6.94
C ASN A 387 -12.39 7.93 5.59
N VAL A 388 -11.07 7.75 5.58
CA VAL A 388 -10.20 7.97 4.40
C VAL A 388 -9.55 6.67 3.91
N SER A 389 -9.74 5.58 4.64
CA SER A 389 -9.05 4.31 4.38
C SER A 389 -9.99 3.22 3.89
N LEU A 390 -11.24 3.17 4.39
CA LEU A 390 -12.09 2.01 4.21
C LEU A 390 -12.87 1.99 2.89
N TRP A 391 -13.08 0.77 2.40
CA TRP A 391 -14.09 0.45 1.40
C TRP A 391 -15.34 -0.10 2.10
N PRO A 392 -16.51 0.56 2.01
CA PRO A 392 -17.68 0.21 2.82
C PRO A 392 -18.51 -0.97 2.28
N TRP A 393 -18.20 -1.47 1.08
CA TRP A 393 -18.98 -2.52 0.42
C TRP A 393 -18.24 -3.86 0.37
N THR A 394 -18.87 -4.86 -0.25
CA THR A 394 -18.28 -6.18 -0.39
C THR A 394 -17.08 -6.17 -1.33
N HIS A 395 -16.23 -7.17 -1.15
CA HIS A 395 -15.15 -7.54 -2.06
C HIS A 395 -15.61 -7.80 -3.49
N ALA A 396 -16.78 -8.43 -3.67
CA ALA A 396 -17.38 -8.63 -4.98
C ALA A 396 -17.77 -7.30 -5.64
N TRP A 397 -18.27 -6.33 -4.86
CA TRP A 397 -18.55 -4.99 -5.36
C TRP A 397 -17.26 -4.24 -5.73
N PHE A 398 -16.20 -4.39 -4.93
CA PHE A 398 -14.88 -3.84 -5.26
C PHE A 398 -14.40 -4.36 -6.61
N TRP A 399 -14.40 -5.68 -6.81
CA TRP A 399 -14.06 -6.30 -8.09
C TRP A 399 -14.96 -5.78 -9.23
N TRP A 400 -16.27 -5.68 -9.01
CA TRP A 400 -17.20 -5.20 -10.03
C TRP A 400 -16.91 -3.78 -10.50
N VAL A 401 -16.50 -2.90 -9.58
CA VAL A 401 -16.11 -1.52 -9.89
C VAL A 401 -14.75 -1.48 -10.59
N MET A 402 -13.81 -2.34 -10.19
CA MET A 402 -12.43 -2.35 -10.69
C MET A 402 -12.21 -3.21 -11.95
N ARG A 403 -13.17 -4.05 -12.35
CA ARG A 403 -12.98 -4.99 -13.47
C ARG A 403 -12.71 -4.29 -14.81
N ARG A 404 -13.23 -3.08 -15.01
CA ARG A 404 -13.12 -2.32 -16.27
C ARG A 404 -13.05 -0.82 -16.03
N VAL A 405 -12.15 -0.16 -16.76
CA VAL A 405 -12.07 1.30 -16.80
C VAL A 405 -13.35 1.90 -17.38
N ARG A 406 -13.90 2.90 -16.68
CA ARG A 406 -14.98 3.75 -17.18
C ARG A 406 -14.37 4.94 -17.89
N TRP A 407 -14.04 4.77 -19.18
CA TRP A 407 -13.29 5.77 -19.94
C TRP A 407 -13.95 7.16 -19.98
N GLN A 408 -15.28 7.24 -19.86
CA GLN A 408 -16.01 8.52 -19.75
C GLN A 408 -15.68 9.34 -18.49
N ASP A 409 -15.12 8.71 -17.45
CA ASP A 409 -14.74 9.38 -16.20
C ASP A 409 -13.30 9.94 -16.28
N TYR A 410 -12.64 9.80 -17.43
CA TYR A 410 -11.27 10.23 -17.68
C TYR A 410 -11.20 11.19 -18.87
N GLU A 411 -10.30 12.14 -18.76
CA GLU A 411 -9.84 12.96 -19.88
C GLU A 411 -8.55 12.36 -20.41
N LEU A 412 -8.54 12.00 -21.70
CA LEU A 412 -7.35 11.52 -22.42
C LEU A 412 -6.87 12.66 -23.30
N GLN A 413 -5.64 13.11 -23.06
CA GLN A 413 -4.97 14.08 -23.92
C GLN A 413 -4.11 13.33 -24.93
N ALA A 414 -4.31 13.62 -26.22
CA ALA A 414 -3.51 13.08 -27.30
C ALA A 414 -2.04 13.55 -27.20
N GLU A 415 -1.14 12.82 -27.88
CA GLU A 415 0.26 13.24 -28.04
C GLU A 415 0.43 14.53 -28.85
#